data_AF-A0A1E3GXU8-F1
#
_entry.id   AF-A0A1E3GXU8-F1
#
_cell.length_a   1.000
_cell.length_b   1.000
_cell.length_c   1.000
_cell.angle_alpha   90.00
_cell.angle_beta   90.00
_cell.angle_gamma   90.00
#
_symmetry.space_group_name_H-M   'P 1'
#
loop_
_entity.id
_entity.type
_entity.pdbx_description
1 polymer ?
#
loop_
_entity_poly.entity_id
_entity_poly.type
_entity_poly.pdbx_seq_one_letter_code
_entity_poly.pdbx_strand_id
1 'polypeptide(L)' 'MNTVIFRTVAPYLTSLMLLFSVYVLLRGHNDPGGGFIGGLIAASAFAIYGLSSGVDVVRRSLYFHPMTIAGAAC' A
#
# COMPACT_ATOMS: atom_id res chain seq x y z
N MET A 1 -5.03 3.53 -16.61
CA MET A 1 -6.43 3.33 -17.08
C MET A 1 -7.22 4.59 -16.76
N ASN A 2 -7.93 5.18 -17.72
CA ASN A 2 -8.42 6.56 -17.60
C ASN A 2 -9.93 6.67 -17.37
N THR A 3 -10.52 5.72 -16.63
CA THR A 3 -11.95 5.81 -16.28
C THR A 3 -12.13 6.71 -15.07
N VAL A 4 -13.14 7.58 -15.12
CA VAL A 4 -13.46 8.52 -14.02
C VAL A 4 -13.76 7.76 -12.73
N ILE A 5 -14.48 6.65 -12.84
CA ILE A 5 -14.83 5.78 -11.69
C ILE A 5 -13.57 5.28 -10.99
N PHE A 6 -12.61 4.72 -11.73
CA PHE A 6 -11.38 4.17 -11.13
C PHE A 6 -10.54 5.29 -10.50
N ARG A 7 -10.42 6.44 -11.16
CA ARG A 7 -9.66 7.58 -10.66
C ARG A 7 -10.25 8.19 -9.39
N THR A 8 -11.57 8.15 -9.23
CA THR A 8 -12.25 8.62 -8.01
C THR A 8 -12.18 7.61 -6.88
N VAL A 9 -12.35 6.30 -7.15
CA VAL A 9 -12.43 5.26 -6.11
C VAL A 9 -11.05 4.79 -5.64
N ALA A 10 -10.06 4.73 -6.53
CA ALA A 10 -8.75 4.17 -6.21
C ALA A 10 -8.05 4.83 -5.01
N PRO A 11 -8.04 6.17 -4.81
CA PRO A 11 -7.44 6.78 -3.62
C PRO A 11 -8.09 6.33 -2.31
N TYR A 12 -9.43 6.22 -2.29
CA TYR A 12 -10.16 5.71 -1.12
C TYR A 12 -9.86 4.24 -0.86
N LEU A 13 -9.82 3.44 -1.93
CA LEU A 13 -9.49 2.02 -1.84
C LEU A 13 -8.05 1.81 -1.34
N THR A 14 -7.09 2.57 -1.85
CA THR A 14 -5.70 2.56 -1.37
C THR A 14 -5.62 2.88 0.12
N SER A 15 -6.34 3.91 0.59
CA SER A 15 -6.37 4.26 2.02
C SER A 15 -6.92 3.11 2.88
N LEU A 16 -8.02 2.49 2.44
CA LEU A 16 -8.61 1.34 3.12
C LEU A 16 -7.66 0.13 3.15
N MET A 17 -6.99 -0.17 2.03
CA MET A 17 -6.01 -1.26 1.94
C MET A 17 -4.79 -1.04 2.82
N LEU A 18 -4.30 0.20 2.95
CA LEU A 18 -3.21 0.53 3.86
C LEU A 18 -3.63 0.34 5.32
N LEU A 19 -4.84 0.75 5.68
CA LEU A 19 -5.39 0.56 7.02
C LEU A 19 -5.55 -0.95 7.33
N PHE A 20 -5.99 -1.73 6.34
CA PHE A 20 -6.07 -3.18 6.45
C PHE A 20 -4.70 -3.85 6.53
N SER A 21 -3.69 -3.37 5.81
CA SER A 21 -2.30 -3.85 5.90
C SER A 21 -1.75 -3.69 7.32
N VAL A 22 -1.98 -2.53 7.96
CA VAL A 22 -1.58 -2.30 9.37
C VAL A 22 -2.33 -3.25 10.31
N TYR A 23 -3.63 -3.45 10.09
CA TYR A 23 -4.40 -4.41 10.89
C TYR A 23 -3.84 -5.85 10.78
N VAL A 24 -3.55 -6.32 9.56
CA VAL A 24 -2.98 -7.67 9.31
C VAL A 24 -1.58 -7.81 9.91
N LEU A 25 -0.78 -6.75 9.86
CA LEU A 25 0.54 -6.70 10.50
C LEU A 25 0.42 -6.92 12.02
N LEU A 26 -0.47 -6.18 12.68
CA LEU A 26 -0.67 -6.26 14.13
C LEU A 26 -1.30 -7.61 14.54
N ARG A 27 -2.26 -8.11 13.76
CA ARG A 27 -2.99 -9.36 14.03
C ARG A 27 -2.12 -10.61 13.89
N GLY A 28 -1.03 -10.54 13.12
CA GLY A 28 -0.15 -11.67 12.83
C GLY A 28 0.50 -12.36 14.04
N HIS A 29 0.38 -11.80 15.24
CA HIS A 29 0.86 -12.43 16.48
C HIS A 29 -0.08 -13.53 17.00
N ASN A 30 -1.38 -13.46 16.72
CA ASN A 30 -2.40 -14.35 17.32
C ASN A 30 -3.14 -15.21 16.28
N ASP A 31 -3.15 -14.80 15.01
CA ASP A 31 -3.88 -15.41 13.90
C ASP A 31 -3.00 -15.42 12.63
N PRO A 32 -3.37 -16.19 11.58
CA PRO A 32 -2.69 -16.10 10.29
C PRO A 32 -2.66 -14.65 9.76
N GLY A 33 -1.44 -14.15 9.56
CA GLY A 33 -1.16 -12.76 9.21
C GLY A 33 0.35 -12.46 9.24
N GLY A 34 0.71 -11.22 9.55
CA GLY A 34 2.10 -10.82 9.81
C GLY A 34 2.71 -9.90 8.76
N GLY A 35 4.02 -9.64 8.91
CA GLY A 35 4.75 -8.63 8.14
C GLY A 35 4.80 -8.86 6.63
N PHE A 36 4.90 -10.12 6.19
CA PHE A 36 4.96 -10.44 4.77
C PHE A 36 3.64 -10.14 4.05
N ILE A 37 2.51 -10.69 4.55
CA ILE A 37 1.19 -10.47 3.96
C ILE A 37 0.78 -9.00 4.07
N GLY A 38 1.02 -8.37 5.24
CA GLY A 38 0.79 -6.94 5.44
C GLY A 38 1.59 -6.09 4.44
N GLY A 39 2.87 -6.42 4.23
CA GLY A 39 3.73 -5.75 3.26
C GLY A 39 3.24 -5.89 1.81
N LEU A 40 2.80 -7.09 1.41
CA LEU A 40 2.22 -7.31 0.08
C LEU A 40 0.93 -6.50 -0.13
N ILE A 41 0.04 -6.44 0.86
CA ILE A 41 -1.19 -5.63 0.79
C ILE A 41 -0.84 -4.14 0.61
N ALA A 42 0.14 -3.63 1.38
CA ALA A 42 0.59 -2.25 1.23
C ALA A 42 1.19 -1.98 -0.16
N ALA A 43 2.03 -2.89 -0.67
CA ALA A 43 2.60 -2.78 -2.01
C ALA A 43 1.51 -2.76 -3.10
N SER A 44 0.50 -3.62 -2.99
CA SER A 44 -0.66 -3.63 -3.90
C SER A 44 -1.47 -2.33 -3.83
N ALA A 45 -1.65 -1.76 -2.63
CA ALA A 45 -2.36 -0.50 -2.45
C ALA A 45 -1.68 0.65 -3.20
N PHE A 46 -0.34 0.73 -3.12
CA PHE A 46 0.44 1.71 -3.87
C PHE A 46 0.45 1.45 -5.38
N ALA A 47 0.43 0.19 -5.82
CA ALA A 47 0.29 -0.16 -7.23
C ALA A 47 -1.04 0.34 -7.81
N ILE A 48 -2.16 0.13 -7.10
CA ILE A 48 -3.48 0.63 -7.49
C ILE A 48 -3.48 2.17 -7.56
N TYR A 49 -2.87 2.82 -6.56
CA TYR A 49 -2.77 4.27 -6.55
C TYR A 49 -2.01 4.81 -7.76
N GLY A 50 -0.89 4.17 -8.13
CA GLY A 50 -0.09 4.51 -9.30
C GLY A 50 -0.81 4.30 -10.62
N LEU A 51 -1.62 3.24 -10.72
CA LEU A 51 -2.45 2.98 -11.90
C LEU A 51 -3.54 4.06 -12.12
N SER A 52 -3.99 4.72 -11.04
CA SER A 52 -5.08 5.72 -11.08
C SER A 52 -4.59 7.17 -11.17
N SER A 53 -3.53 7.51 -10.43
CA SER A 53 -3.04 8.88 -10.24
C SER A 53 -1.68 9.15 -10.90
N GLY A 54 -1.02 8.10 -11.39
CA GLY A 54 0.32 8.17 -11.98
C GLY A 54 1.44 7.92 -10.97
N VAL A 55 2.57 7.44 -11.47
CA VAL A 55 3.72 7.00 -10.66
C VAL A 55 4.37 8.16 -9.90
N ASP A 56 4.38 9.37 -10.48
CA ASP A 56 4.95 10.56 -9.84
C ASP A 56 4.22 10.93 -8.54
N VAL A 57 2.91 10.73 -8.50
CA VAL A 57 2.09 11.01 -7.32
C VAL A 57 2.38 9.99 -6.21
N VAL A 58 2.53 8.72 -6.57
CA VAL A 58 2.93 7.66 -5.62
C VAL A 58 4.33 7.94 -5.07
N ARG A 59 5.29 8.29 -5.93
CA ARG A 59 6.65 8.64 -5.50
C ARG A 59 6.67 9.83 -4.55
N ARG A 60 5.85 10.85 -4.78
CA ARG A 60 5.71 11.99 -3.85
C ARG A 60 5.08 11.60 -2.51
N SER A 61 4.22 10.58 -2.47
CA SER A 61 3.65 10.08 -1.21
C SER A 61 4.63 9.23 -0.39
N LEU A 62 5.67 8.68 -1.01
CA LEU A 62 6.72 7.89 -0.36
C LEU A 62 7.86 8.81 0.09
N TYR A 63 7.80 9.27 1.34
CA TYR A 63 8.87 10.09 1.93
C TYR A 63 10.20 9.33 2.08
N PHE A 64 10.13 8.01 2.31
CA PHE A 64 11.29 7.14 2.44
C PHE A 64 11.44 6.26 1.22
N HIS A 65 12.68 6.05 0.78
CA HIS A 65 12.95 5.17 -0.33
C HIS A 65 12.55 3.72 0.05
N PRO A 66 11.80 2.98 -0.79
CA PRO A 66 11.32 1.64 -0.45
C PRO A 66 12.44 0.68 -0.07
N MET A 67 13.62 0.82 -0.71
CA MET A 67 14.80 0.03 -0.35
C MET A 67 15.33 0.33 1.06
N THR A 68 15.24 1.58 1.53
CA THR A 68 15.63 1.94 2.90
C THR A 68 14.68 1.32 3.92
N ILE A 69 13.39 1.28 3.60
CA ILE A 69 12.38 0.63 4.46
C ILE A 69 12.59 -0.88 4.48
N ALA A 70 12.84 -1.51 3.32
CA ALA A 70 13.09 -2.94 3.23
C ALA A 70 14.38 -3.35 3.96
N GLY A 71 15.44 -2.54 3.85
CA GLY A 71 16.71 -2.78 4.54
C GLY A 71 16.64 -2.57 6.06
N ALA A 72 15.74 -1.72 6.55
CA ALA A 72 15.53 -1.51 7.98
C ALA A 72 14.76 -2.65 8.68
N ALA A 73 14.15 -3.55 7.92
CA ALA A 73 13.41 -4.70 8.43
C ALA A 73 14.26 -6.00 8.51
N CYS A 74 15.53 -5.93 8.10
CA CYS A 74 16.55 -6.97 8.32
C CYS A 74 17.41 -6.63 9.54
#